data_AF-A0A7X9AU64-F1
#
_entry.id   AF-A0A7X9AU64-F1
#
_cell.length_a   1.000
_cell.length_b   1.000
_cell.length_c   1.000
_cell.angle_alpha   90.00
_cell.angle_beta   90.00
_cell.angle_gamma   90.00
#
_symmetry.space_group_name_H-M   'P 1'
#
loop_
_entity.id
_entity.type
_entity.pdbx_description
1 polymer ?
#
loop_
_entity_poly.entity_id
_entity_poly.type
_entity_poly.pdbx_seq_one_letter_code
_entity_poly.pdbx_strand_id
1 'polypeptide(L)'
;MKPSITELTVSGFRALRDFSVKELGRANLITGRNNTGKSSVLEALRILTSNADPSVIFSILSSREDNVDNLEKPQRLDETDPLLWLAGLFTGFPQSIQDFQPIQIKAAGGQHSLELTLRLAWPSRGHYSISENQQAQSILYNQNIREPEAERGPALIITAPNMMREIPLESLFRRPPYGSRPYRSEFGEKQRLQCAYVSPYDGEKTANLGALWDNIALSDGEKDVVHALQIIEPSISAVSMIGGKGARPRTAIVRSKNFQRPLPLRSFGDGLNR
;
A
#
# COMPACT_ATOMS: atom_id res chain seq x y z
N MET A 1 29.64 4.35 14.06
CA MET A 1 28.29 4.94 13.82
C MET A 1 27.28 4.18 14.65
N LYS A 2 26.46 4.88 15.45
CA LYS A 2 25.33 4.29 16.18
C LYS A 2 24.16 4.06 15.21
N PRO A 3 23.36 3.00 15.37
CA PRO A 3 22.18 2.78 14.53
C PRO A 3 21.14 3.88 14.73
N SER A 4 20.49 4.32 13.64
CA SER A 4 19.45 5.35 13.67
C SER A 4 18.10 4.83 14.19
N ILE A 5 17.87 3.53 14.09
CA ILE A 5 16.68 2.82 14.57
C ILE A 5 17.19 1.60 15.34
N THR A 6 16.81 1.50 16.61
CA THR A 6 17.10 0.35 17.51
C THR A 6 15.86 -0.45 17.82
N GLU A 7 14.68 0.14 17.67
CA GLU A 7 13.39 -0.51 17.92
C GLU A 7 12.40 -0.17 16.81
N LEU A 8 11.60 -1.15 16.40
CA LEU A 8 10.55 -0.99 15.40
C LEU A 8 9.31 -1.76 15.84
N THR A 9 8.17 -1.08 15.84
CA THR A 9 6.85 -1.68 16.05
C THR A 9 5.96 -1.33 14.87
N VAL A 10 5.27 -2.33 14.32
CA VAL A 10 4.36 -2.21 13.19
C VAL A 10 3.10 -3.00 13.49
N SER A 11 1.94 -2.37 13.43
CA SER A 11 0.65 -3.03 13.58
C SER A 11 -0.32 -2.64 12.46
N GLY A 12 -1.24 -3.55 12.14
CA GLY A 12 -2.26 -3.35 11.12
C GLY A 12 -1.76 -3.30 9.67
N PHE A 13 -0.47 -3.49 9.40
CA PHE A 13 0.12 -3.35 8.07
C PHE A 13 0.35 -4.70 7.37
N ARG A 14 -0.47 -5.00 6.35
CA ARG A 14 -0.34 -6.22 5.53
C ARG A 14 -0.30 -7.49 6.38
N ALA A 15 0.78 -8.29 6.31
CA ALA A 15 0.96 -9.48 7.14
C ALA A 15 1.37 -9.15 8.60
N LEU A 16 1.79 -7.92 8.89
CA LEU A 16 2.26 -7.46 10.19
C LEU A 16 1.07 -7.00 11.05
N ARG A 17 0.41 -7.97 11.69
CA ARG A 17 -0.71 -7.71 12.61
C ARG A 17 -0.27 -6.94 13.85
N ASP A 18 0.77 -7.47 14.49
CA ASP A 18 1.43 -6.92 15.66
C ASP A 18 2.90 -7.39 15.67
N PHE A 19 3.75 -6.65 14.98
CA PHE A 19 5.17 -6.94 14.83
C PHE A 19 5.97 -5.98 15.71
N SER A 20 6.87 -6.51 16.54
CA SER A 20 7.82 -5.70 17.30
C SER A 20 9.20 -6.34 17.31
N VAL A 21 10.24 -5.52 17.14
CA VAL A 21 11.62 -5.93 17.24
C VAL A 21 12.41 -4.86 18.01
N LYS A 22 13.27 -5.33 18.91
CA LYS A 22 14.17 -4.49 19.70
C LYS A 22 15.62 -4.82 19.33
N GLU A 23 16.54 -3.97 19.79
CA GLU A 23 17.98 -4.17 19.66
C GLU A 23 18.47 -4.27 18.20
N LEU A 24 17.83 -3.54 17.28
CA LEU A 24 18.31 -3.44 15.90
C LEU A 24 19.72 -2.85 15.86
N GLY A 25 20.63 -3.61 15.24
CA GLY A 25 22.01 -3.24 15.05
C GLY A 25 22.23 -2.40 13.79
N ARG A 26 23.50 -2.19 13.45
CA ARG A 26 23.89 -1.52 12.20
C ARG A 26 23.55 -2.36 10.95
N ALA A 27 23.58 -3.68 11.10
CA ALA A 27 23.19 -4.64 10.10
C ALA A 27 22.24 -5.63 10.77
N ASN A 28 21.13 -5.93 10.09
CA ASN A 28 20.08 -6.81 10.60
C ASN A 28 19.70 -7.78 9.48
N LEU A 29 19.53 -9.05 9.82
CA LEU A 29 19.04 -10.07 8.91
C LEU A 29 17.68 -10.55 9.38
N ILE A 30 16.65 -10.32 8.57
CA ILE A 30 15.28 -10.79 8.83
C ILE A 30 15.02 -11.99 7.93
N THR A 31 14.90 -13.18 8.52
CA THR A 31 14.61 -14.42 7.81
C THR A 31 13.22 -14.95 8.17
N GLY A 32 12.72 -15.92 7.40
CA GLY A 32 11.39 -16.49 7.60
C GLY A 32 10.82 -17.08 6.33
N ARG A 33 9.73 -17.85 6.46
CA ARG A 33 9.01 -18.48 5.34
C ARG A 33 8.46 -17.44 4.36
N ASN A 34 8.06 -17.86 3.17
CA ASN A 34 7.36 -16.98 2.24
C ASN A 34 6.06 -16.47 2.86
N ASN A 35 5.62 -15.29 2.41
CA ASN A 35 4.40 -14.64 2.88
C ASN A 35 4.32 -14.29 4.39
N THR A 36 5.43 -14.32 5.15
CA THR A 36 5.44 -13.95 6.59
C THR A 36 5.65 -12.45 6.86
N GLY A 37 5.63 -11.59 5.84
CA GLY A 37 5.76 -10.14 6.01
C GLY A 37 7.18 -9.56 5.97
N LYS A 38 8.21 -10.32 5.55
CA LYS A 38 9.60 -9.83 5.44
C LYS A 38 9.72 -8.55 4.60
N SER A 39 9.18 -8.56 3.37
CA SER A 39 9.14 -7.36 2.52
C SER A 39 8.25 -6.26 3.11
N SER A 40 7.21 -6.62 3.86
CA SER A 40 6.34 -5.66 4.54
C SER A 40 7.06 -4.89 5.64
N VAL A 41 8.06 -5.48 6.32
CA VAL A 41 8.91 -4.73 7.27
C VAL A 41 9.69 -3.62 6.55
N LEU A 42 10.27 -3.92 5.38
CA LEU A 42 10.99 -2.93 4.58
C LEU A 42 10.05 -1.84 4.04
N GLU A 43 8.85 -2.23 3.58
CA GLU A 43 7.81 -1.31 3.11
C GLU A 43 7.32 -0.38 4.24
N ALA A 44 7.12 -0.90 5.46
CA ALA A 44 6.73 -0.10 6.63
C ALA A 44 7.80 0.93 7.00
N LEU A 45 9.08 0.54 7.00
CA LEU A 45 10.20 1.47 7.20
C LEU A 45 10.27 2.53 6.09
N ARG A 46 10.00 2.15 4.83
CA ARG A 46 9.96 3.08 3.70
C ARG A 46 8.84 4.12 3.89
N ILE A 47 7.65 3.71 4.33
CA ILE A 47 6.55 4.62 4.67
C ILE A 47 6.94 5.53 5.84
N LEU A 48 7.55 4.99 6.90
CA LEU A 48 7.94 5.77 8.08
C LEU A 48 8.95 6.86 7.74
N THR A 49 10.00 6.50 7.03
CA THR A 49 11.11 7.40 6.69
C THR A 49 10.73 8.45 5.65
N SER A 50 9.78 8.14 4.76
CA SER A 50 9.20 9.12 3.83
C SER A 50 8.08 9.96 4.44
N ASN A 51 7.80 9.83 5.74
CA ASN A 51 6.68 10.48 6.40
C ASN A 51 5.36 10.20 5.66
N ALA A 52 5.12 8.95 5.26
CA ALA A 52 3.96 8.51 4.47
C ALA A 52 3.71 9.35 3.20
N ASP A 53 4.79 9.68 2.47
CA ASP A 53 4.69 10.31 1.15
C ASP A 53 3.75 9.49 0.21
N PRO A 54 2.74 10.12 -0.41
CA PRO A 54 1.79 9.43 -1.28
C PRO A 54 2.45 8.65 -2.43
N SER A 55 3.56 9.15 -2.99
CA SER A 55 4.31 8.49 -4.06
C SER A 55 4.94 7.17 -3.59
N VAL A 56 5.35 7.08 -2.31
CA VAL A 56 5.87 5.85 -1.71
C VAL A 56 4.75 4.84 -1.53
N ILE A 57 3.59 5.26 -1.01
CA ILE A 57 2.41 4.41 -0.84
C ILE A 57 1.96 3.86 -2.22
N PHE A 58 1.83 4.75 -3.21
CA PHE A 58 1.47 4.38 -4.58
C PHE A 58 2.49 3.41 -5.19
N SER A 59 3.79 3.66 -4.98
CA SER A 59 4.85 2.77 -5.45
C SER A 59 4.76 1.37 -4.82
N ILE A 60 4.45 1.27 -3.53
CA ILE A 60 4.26 -0.03 -2.84
C ILE A 60 3.07 -0.78 -3.44
N LEU A 61 1.91 -0.13 -3.54
CA LEU A 61 0.69 -0.73 -4.10
C LEU A 61 0.88 -1.13 -5.57
N SER A 62 1.55 -0.29 -6.36
CA SER A 62 1.85 -0.58 -7.77
C SER A 62 2.82 -1.76 -7.93
N SER A 63 3.83 -1.87 -7.07
CA SER A 63 4.78 -3.00 -7.10
C SER A 63 4.12 -4.33 -6.75
N ARG A 64 2.99 -4.26 -6.04
CA ARG A 64 2.17 -5.42 -5.65
C ARG A 64 1.04 -5.70 -6.62
N GLU A 65 0.94 -4.89 -7.68
CA GLU A 65 -0.16 -4.96 -8.64
C GLU A 65 -1.54 -4.86 -7.97
N ASP A 66 -1.64 -4.21 -6.81
CA ASP A 66 -2.90 -3.99 -6.09
C ASP A 66 -3.84 -3.04 -6.87
N ASN A 67 -3.34 -2.38 -7.91
CA ASN A 67 -4.02 -1.40 -8.79
C ASN A 67 -5.05 -2.01 -9.78
N VAL A 68 -5.59 -3.20 -9.54
CA VAL A 68 -6.16 -4.08 -10.58
C VAL A 68 -7.33 -3.47 -11.39
N ASP A 69 -8.11 -2.54 -10.85
CA ASP A 69 -9.35 -2.10 -11.52
C ASP A 69 -9.36 -0.65 -12.06
N ASN A 70 -8.40 0.20 -11.70
CA ASN A 70 -8.58 1.66 -11.78
C ASN A 70 -8.17 2.37 -13.09
N LEU A 71 -7.93 1.66 -14.20
CA LEU A 71 -7.18 2.27 -15.31
C LEU A 71 -7.95 2.88 -16.50
N GLU A 72 -9.27 2.77 -16.61
CA GLU A 72 -9.95 3.35 -17.80
C GLU A 72 -11.33 4.02 -17.58
N LYS A 73 -11.97 3.98 -16.40
CA LYS A 73 -13.25 4.67 -16.20
C LYS A 73 -13.33 5.38 -14.83
N PRO A 74 -12.94 6.66 -14.73
CA PRO A 74 -13.16 7.47 -13.52
C PRO A 74 -14.63 7.85 -13.28
N GLN A 75 -15.57 7.42 -14.14
CA GLN A 75 -16.92 8.01 -14.16
C GLN A 75 -17.92 7.38 -13.21
N ARG A 76 -17.60 6.26 -12.56
CA ARG A 76 -18.39 5.71 -11.45
C ARG A 76 -17.46 5.02 -10.47
N LEU A 77 -16.92 5.78 -9.53
CA LEU A 77 -16.42 5.21 -8.29
C LEU A 77 -17.66 4.74 -7.52
N ASP A 78 -18.08 3.49 -7.68
CA ASP A 78 -18.91 2.89 -6.63
C ASP A 78 -18.06 2.90 -5.35
N GLU A 79 -18.66 3.23 -4.20
CA GLU A 79 -17.99 3.47 -2.91
C GLU A 79 -17.00 2.36 -2.47
N THR A 80 -17.13 1.18 -3.06
CA THR A 80 -16.29 0.00 -2.83
C THR A 80 -14.93 0.05 -3.56
N ASP A 81 -14.84 0.62 -4.77
CA ASP A 81 -13.65 0.47 -5.65
C ASP A 81 -12.38 1.18 -5.11
N PRO A 82 -12.45 2.43 -4.61
CA PRO A 82 -11.33 3.07 -3.90
C PRO A 82 -10.77 2.31 -2.70
N LEU A 83 -11.68 1.72 -1.92
CA LEU A 83 -11.35 1.03 -0.67
C LEU A 83 -10.60 -0.27 -0.95
N LEU A 84 -10.98 -0.96 -2.04
CA LEU A 84 -10.36 -2.20 -2.48
C LEU A 84 -8.87 -2.04 -2.82
N TRP A 85 -8.47 -0.88 -3.32
CA TRP A 85 -7.07 -0.55 -3.63
C TRP A 85 -6.22 -0.40 -2.37
N LEU A 86 -6.67 0.44 -1.43
CA LEU A 86 -5.95 0.67 -0.18
C LEU A 86 -5.96 -0.54 0.74
N ALA A 87 -6.97 -1.42 0.65
CA ALA A 87 -7.04 -2.64 1.43
C ALA A 87 -5.77 -3.51 1.32
N GLY A 88 -4.97 -3.40 0.25
CA GLY A 88 -3.66 -4.06 0.12
C GLY A 88 -2.60 -3.60 1.14
N LEU A 89 -2.75 -2.42 1.74
CA LEU A 89 -1.90 -1.94 2.85
C LEU A 89 -2.31 -2.52 4.20
N PHE A 90 -3.59 -2.86 4.36
CA PHE A 90 -4.17 -3.22 5.65
C PHE A 90 -4.17 -4.72 5.87
N THR A 91 -4.11 -5.11 7.13
CA THR A 91 -4.21 -6.52 7.52
C THR A 91 -5.55 -7.09 7.11
N GLY A 92 -5.53 -8.27 6.49
CA GLY A 92 -6.75 -9.04 6.21
C GLY A 92 -7.52 -8.61 4.96
N PHE A 93 -7.04 -7.61 4.21
CA PHE A 93 -7.72 -7.07 3.03
C PHE A 93 -9.19 -6.71 3.34
N PRO A 94 -9.42 -5.73 4.25
CA PRO A 94 -10.77 -5.31 4.65
C PRO A 94 -11.65 -4.96 3.44
N GLN A 95 -12.95 -5.22 3.57
CA GLN A 95 -13.92 -5.05 2.47
C GLN A 95 -14.81 -3.82 2.67
N SER A 96 -15.06 -3.43 3.92
CA SER A 96 -15.82 -2.22 4.25
C SER A 96 -14.98 -1.23 5.04
N ILE A 97 -15.29 0.07 4.97
CA ILE A 97 -14.52 1.11 5.66
C ILE A 97 -14.49 0.88 7.19
N GLN A 98 -15.54 0.28 7.76
CA GLN A 98 -15.61 -0.04 9.19
C GLN A 98 -14.64 -1.16 9.60
N ASP A 99 -14.21 -1.99 8.66
CA ASP A 99 -13.28 -3.09 8.91
C ASP A 99 -11.82 -2.60 8.96
N PHE A 100 -11.54 -1.39 8.48
CA PHE A 100 -10.18 -0.84 8.45
C PHE A 100 -9.72 -0.46 9.85
N GLN A 101 -8.86 -1.30 10.40
CA GLN A 101 -8.09 -0.94 11.58
C GLN A 101 -6.92 -0.02 11.20
N PRO A 102 -6.55 0.96 12.04
CA PRO A 102 -5.42 1.83 11.75
C PRO A 102 -4.12 1.05 11.58
N ILE A 103 -3.28 1.49 10.65
CA ILE A 103 -1.89 1.06 10.56
C ILE A 103 -1.09 1.95 11.50
N GLN A 104 -0.27 1.36 12.38
CA GLN A 104 0.63 2.11 13.24
C GLN A 104 2.06 1.65 12.99
N ILE A 105 2.96 2.62 12.80
CA ILE A 105 4.38 2.38 12.58
C ILE A 105 5.16 3.27 13.54
N LYS A 106 5.92 2.66 14.44
CA LYS A 106 6.74 3.36 15.44
C LYS A 106 8.17 2.88 15.35
N ALA A 107 9.12 3.80 15.36
CA ALA A 107 10.53 3.49 15.49
C ALA A 107 11.19 4.39 16.52
N ALA A 108 12.07 3.81 17.32
CA ALA A 108 12.91 4.53 18.26
C ALA A 108 14.39 4.19 18.02
N GLY A 109 15.28 5.12 18.31
CA GLY A 109 16.72 4.93 18.23
C GLY A 109 17.49 6.22 17.98
N GLY A 110 18.74 6.27 18.43
CA GLY A 110 19.58 7.46 18.30
C GLY A 110 18.98 8.69 19.00
N GLN A 111 18.74 9.78 18.26
CA GLN A 111 18.11 11.02 18.75
C GLN A 111 16.67 11.23 18.26
N HIS A 112 16.10 10.29 17.51
CA HIS A 112 14.81 10.48 16.85
C HIS A 112 13.83 9.38 17.26
N SER A 113 12.63 9.79 17.67
CA SER A 113 11.46 8.92 17.76
C SER A 113 10.55 9.25 16.59
N LEU A 114 10.15 8.23 15.83
CA LEU A 114 9.27 8.35 14.68
C LEU A 114 7.99 7.58 14.96
N GLU A 115 6.86 8.22 14.73
CA GLU A 115 5.55 7.59 14.84
C GLU A 115 4.66 8.08 13.71
N LEU A 116 3.98 7.13 13.07
CA LEU A 116 2.95 7.36 12.07
C LEU A 116 1.75 6.45 12.33
N THR A 117 0.56 7.04 12.21
CA THR A 117 -0.71 6.32 12.15
C THR A 117 -1.42 6.65 10.84
N LEU A 118 -1.83 5.62 10.08
CA LEU A 118 -2.61 5.76 8.86
C LEU A 118 -4.00 5.16 9.10
N ARG A 119 -5.06 5.91 8.83
CA ARG A 119 -6.45 5.49 9.04
C ARG A 119 -7.34 5.95 7.89
N LEU A 120 -8.28 5.10 7.49
CA LEU A 120 -9.37 5.48 6.58
C LEU A 120 -10.53 6.09 7.36
N ALA A 121 -11.06 7.21 6.85
CA ALA A 121 -12.18 7.91 7.48
C ALA A 121 -13.04 8.65 6.46
N TRP A 122 -14.31 8.87 6.80
CA TRP A 122 -15.14 9.88 6.17
C TRP A 122 -14.91 11.21 6.88
N PRO A 123 -14.37 12.23 6.21
CA PRO A 123 -14.23 13.55 6.82
C PRO A 123 -15.63 14.14 7.02
N SER A 124 -16.08 14.26 8.28
CA SER A 124 -17.34 14.95 8.57
C SER A 124 -17.19 16.46 8.36
N ARG A 125 -18.27 17.13 7.91
CA ARG A 125 -18.37 18.59 7.94
C ARG A 125 -18.35 19.04 9.41
N GLY A 126 -17.18 19.46 9.87
CA GLY A 126 -17.03 20.02 11.22
C GLY A 126 -15.60 20.52 11.38
N HIS A 127 -15.49 21.77 11.80
CA HIS A 127 -14.23 22.42 12.15
C HIS A 127 -13.35 21.47 12.97
N TYR A 128 -12.22 21.03 12.41
CA TYR A 128 -11.08 20.74 13.28
C TYR A 128 -10.72 22.08 13.91
N SER A 129 -11.20 22.33 15.13
CA SER A 129 -10.66 23.39 15.95
C SER A 129 -9.21 23.01 16.25
N ILE A 130 -8.31 23.57 15.44
CA ILE A 130 -6.91 23.67 15.79
C ILE A 130 -6.92 24.51 17.08
N SER A 131 -6.66 23.88 18.22
CA SER A 131 -6.30 24.63 19.42
C SER A 131 -5.08 25.47 19.05
N GLU A 132 -5.18 26.78 19.27
CA GLU A 132 -4.29 27.83 18.76
C GLU A 132 -2.80 27.72 19.15
N ASN A 133 -2.34 26.62 19.73
CA ASN A 133 -0.93 26.43 20.09
C ASN A 133 -0.42 25.07 19.64
N GLN A 134 -0.14 24.93 18.34
CA GLN A 134 1.05 24.31 17.75
C GLN A 134 0.80 23.99 16.26
N GLN A 135 1.34 24.84 15.38
CA GLN A 135 1.79 24.58 13.99
C GLN A 135 1.21 23.37 13.21
N ALA A 136 -0.11 23.14 13.26
CA ALA A 136 -0.79 22.25 12.34
C ALA A 136 -0.96 23.00 11.01
N GLN A 137 0.03 22.91 10.12
CA GLN A 137 -0.14 23.32 8.73
C GLN A 137 -1.13 22.35 8.07
N SER A 138 -2.42 22.71 8.10
CA SER A 138 -3.35 22.24 7.08
C SER A 138 -2.87 22.80 5.74
N ILE A 139 -2.13 22.00 4.97
CA ILE A 139 -1.77 22.38 3.61
C ILE A 139 -3.07 22.36 2.81
N LEU A 140 -3.59 23.57 2.63
CA LEU A 140 -4.81 23.90 1.92
C LEU A 140 -4.70 23.39 0.46
N TYR A 141 -5.72 22.63 0.07
CA TYR A 141 -6.06 22.33 -1.31
C TYR A 141 -6.09 23.64 -2.11
N ASN A 142 -5.46 23.68 -3.29
CA ASN A 142 -5.53 24.81 -4.23
C ASN A 142 -7.00 25.25 -4.42
N GLN A 143 -7.35 26.45 -3.97
CA GLN A 143 -8.70 27.02 -3.94
C GLN A 143 -9.29 27.39 -5.33
N ASN A 144 -8.82 26.81 -6.43
CA ASN A 144 -9.28 27.20 -7.77
C ASN A 144 -10.21 26.20 -8.47
N ILE A 145 -10.82 25.27 -7.72
CA ILE A 145 -11.95 24.50 -8.21
C ILE A 145 -13.13 24.80 -7.29
N ARG A 146 -14.03 25.67 -7.74
CA ARG A 146 -15.41 25.75 -7.24
C ARG A 146 -16.12 24.47 -7.68
N GLU A 147 -15.78 23.35 -7.08
CA GLU A 147 -16.65 22.18 -7.11
C GLU A 147 -17.81 22.47 -6.15
N PRO A 148 -19.06 22.22 -6.58
CA PRO A 148 -20.23 22.49 -5.76
C PRO A 148 -20.16 21.65 -4.48
N GLU A 149 -21.00 22.02 -3.52
CA GLU A 149 -21.17 21.48 -2.17
C GLU A 149 -21.46 19.95 -2.10
N ALA A 150 -20.64 19.11 -2.73
CA ALA A 150 -20.75 17.65 -2.71
C ALA A 150 -20.18 17.10 -1.38
N GLU A 151 -20.79 16.01 -0.91
CA GLU A 151 -20.33 15.24 0.24
C GLU A 151 -18.85 14.85 0.04
N ARG A 152 -18.00 15.13 1.03
CA ARG A 152 -16.59 14.74 0.95
C ARG A 152 -16.51 13.21 1.00
N GLY A 153 -15.95 12.62 -0.06
CA GLY A 153 -15.66 11.18 -0.11
C GLY A 153 -14.63 10.75 0.95
N PRO A 154 -14.38 9.43 1.07
CA PRO A 154 -13.43 8.91 2.03
C PRO A 154 -12.01 9.50 1.84
N ALA A 155 -11.25 9.54 2.93
CA ALA A 155 -9.88 10.03 2.95
C ALA A 155 -8.95 9.13 3.77
N LEU A 156 -7.67 9.10 3.37
CA LEU A 156 -6.59 8.56 4.17
C LEU A 156 -6.08 9.67 5.10
N ILE A 157 -6.29 9.47 6.40
CA ILE A 157 -5.77 10.35 7.45
C ILE A 157 -4.42 9.80 7.92
N ILE A 158 -3.40 10.64 7.87
CA ILE A 158 -2.04 10.37 8.32
C ILE A 158 -1.76 11.25 9.52
N THR A 159 -1.46 10.66 10.67
CA THR A 159 -1.11 11.37 11.90
C THR A 159 0.31 11.03 12.34
N ALA A 160 1.08 12.05 12.67
CA ALA A 160 2.37 12.00 13.37
C ALA A 160 2.32 12.94 14.58
N PRO A 161 3.29 12.91 15.52
CA PRO A 161 3.22 13.72 16.75
C PRO A 161 2.90 15.21 16.55
N ASN A 162 3.41 15.82 15.48
CA ASN A 162 3.23 17.25 15.18
C ASN A 162 2.58 17.50 13.80
N MET A 163 1.94 16.49 13.20
CA MET A 163 1.40 16.58 11.85
C MET A 163 0.13 15.76 11.72
N MET A 164 -0.90 16.33 11.09
CA MET A 164 -2.04 15.59 10.56
C MET A 164 -2.23 15.97 9.10
N ARG A 165 -2.35 14.97 8.22
CA ARG A 165 -2.65 15.17 6.80
C ARG A 165 -3.86 14.33 6.41
N GLU A 166 -4.78 14.96 5.71
CA GLU A 166 -5.95 14.32 5.11
C GLU A 166 -5.72 14.25 3.60
N ILE A 167 -5.75 13.04 3.06
CA ILE A 167 -5.62 12.82 1.62
C ILE A 167 -6.93 12.20 1.13
N PRO A 168 -7.78 12.95 0.41
CA PRO A 168 -8.97 12.39 -0.21
C PRO A 168 -8.58 11.21 -1.10
N LEU A 169 -9.35 10.11 -1.05
CA LEU A 169 -8.99 8.92 -1.82
C LEU A 169 -8.97 9.22 -3.32
N GLU A 170 -9.90 10.03 -3.81
CA GLU A 170 -9.93 10.53 -5.19
C GLU A 170 -8.60 11.16 -5.64
N SER A 171 -7.93 11.89 -4.76
CA SER A 171 -6.64 12.52 -5.03
C SER A 171 -5.50 11.51 -5.17
N LEU A 172 -5.59 10.34 -4.53
CA LEU A 172 -4.64 9.24 -4.71
C LEU A 172 -4.79 8.56 -6.09
N PHE A 173 -5.98 8.62 -6.70
CA PHE A 173 -6.28 7.98 -7.98
C PHE A 173 -6.08 8.87 -9.19
N ARG A 174 -5.98 10.20 -9.03
CA ARG A 174 -5.68 11.10 -10.15
C ARG A 174 -4.26 10.84 -10.64
N ARG A 175 -4.13 10.19 -11.81
CA ARG A 175 -2.84 10.09 -12.52
C ARG A 175 -2.26 11.50 -12.69
N PRO A 176 -0.96 11.71 -12.42
CA PRO A 176 -0.30 12.93 -12.86
C PRO A 176 -0.48 13.03 -14.39
N PRO A 177 -0.86 14.20 -14.93
CA PRO A 177 -0.94 14.37 -16.38
C PRO A 177 0.40 13.97 -17.02
N TYR A 178 0.35 13.21 -18.11
CA TYR A 178 1.53 12.90 -18.92
C TYR A 178 2.35 14.17 -19.17
N GLY A 179 3.63 14.17 -18.79
CA GLY A 179 4.52 15.32 -18.93
C GLY A 179 4.60 16.27 -17.73
N SER A 180 3.87 16.01 -16.64
CA SER A 180 4.02 16.77 -15.41
C SER A 180 5.29 16.33 -14.68
N ARG A 181 6.09 17.32 -14.26
CA ARG A 181 7.29 17.20 -13.42
C ARG A 181 7.13 16.10 -12.36
N PRO A 182 8.20 15.36 -11.99
CA PRO A 182 8.15 14.38 -10.90
C PRO A 182 7.42 15.06 -9.76
N TYR A 183 6.35 14.43 -9.25
CA TYR A 183 5.52 14.92 -8.17
C TYR A 183 6.45 15.45 -7.08
N ARG A 184 6.71 16.75 -7.13
CA ARG A 184 7.65 17.41 -6.24
C ARG A 184 6.78 17.64 -5.05
N SER A 185 6.71 16.63 -4.17
CA SER A 185 5.87 16.58 -2.98
C SER A 185 5.58 18.00 -2.50
N GLU A 186 4.41 18.54 -2.87
CA GLU A 186 3.90 19.78 -2.27
C GLU A 186 3.61 19.52 -0.77
N PHE A 187 3.60 18.25 -0.36
CA PHE A 187 3.58 17.71 1.00
C PHE A 187 4.95 17.77 1.71
N GLY A 188 5.80 18.74 1.32
CA GLY A 188 7.23 18.85 1.58
C GLY A 188 7.67 18.95 3.05
N GLU A 189 7.40 17.92 3.85
CA GLU A 189 8.24 17.65 5.01
C GLU A 189 9.52 16.95 4.53
N LYS A 190 10.68 17.49 4.94
CA LYS A 190 11.97 16.82 4.70
C LYS A 190 11.91 15.40 5.26
N GLN A 191 12.41 14.42 4.50
CA GLN A 191 12.59 13.05 5.00
C GLN A 191 13.24 13.11 6.38
N ARG A 192 12.58 12.52 7.39
CA ARG A 192 13.08 12.56 8.77
C ARG A 192 14.35 11.73 8.94
N LEU A 193 14.53 10.74 8.07
CA LEU A 193 15.74 9.94 7.95
C LEU A 193 16.04 9.72 6.47
N GLN A 194 17.31 9.84 6.08
CA GLN A 194 17.75 9.41 4.76
C GLN A 194 17.56 7.89 4.65
N CYS A 195 16.79 7.46 3.65
CA CYS A 195 16.46 6.06 3.42
C CYS A 195 16.73 5.70 1.97
N ALA A 196 17.68 4.80 1.74
CA ALA A 196 17.88 4.17 0.45
C ALA A 196 17.14 2.83 0.45
N TYR A 197 16.12 2.72 -0.40
CA TYR A 197 15.35 1.49 -0.56
C TYR A 197 15.85 0.72 -1.78
N VAL A 198 16.31 -0.51 -1.56
CA VAL A 198 16.62 -1.46 -2.62
C VAL A 198 15.46 -2.43 -2.73
N SER A 199 14.76 -2.39 -3.86
CA SER A 199 13.56 -3.20 -4.09
C SER A 199 13.92 -4.68 -4.25
N PRO A 200 13.21 -5.61 -3.58
CA PRO A 200 13.31 -7.04 -3.90
C PRO A 200 12.55 -7.39 -5.19
N TYR A 201 11.69 -6.50 -5.68
CA TYR A 201 10.93 -6.66 -6.91
C TYR A 201 11.80 -6.28 -8.10
N ASP A 202 12.06 -7.22 -9.00
CA ASP A 202 12.99 -7.09 -10.13
C ASP A 202 12.39 -6.33 -11.35
N GLY A 203 11.40 -5.47 -11.11
CA GLY A 203 10.66 -4.78 -12.17
C GLY A 203 9.76 -5.68 -13.03
N GLU A 204 9.90 -7.01 -12.95
CA GLU A 204 9.02 -7.96 -13.61
C GLU A 204 7.59 -7.80 -13.10
N LYS A 205 6.65 -7.82 -14.04
CA LYS A 205 5.20 -7.78 -13.80
C LYS A 205 4.61 -9.10 -14.21
N THR A 206 3.52 -9.49 -13.55
CA THR A 206 2.82 -10.73 -13.92
C THR A 206 2.24 -10.67 -15.33
N ALA A 207 2.13 -9.47 -15.93
CA ALA A 207 1.80 -9.27 -17.34
C ALA A 207 2.64 -10.14 -18.29
N ASN A 208 3.92 -10.38 -17.98
CA ASN A 208 4.81 -11.21 -18.79
C ASN A 208 4.41 -12.70 -18.78
N LEU A 209 3.69 -13.15 -17.74
CA LEU A 209 3.16 -14.51 -17.63
C LEU A 209 1.90 -14.72 -18.48
N GLY A 210 1.33 -13.66 -19.05
CA GLY A 210 0.05 -13.74 -19.78
C GLY A 210 0.10 -14.71 -20.97
N ALA A 211 1.15 -14.61 -21.79
CA ALA A 211 1.31 -15.51 -22.95
C ALA A 211 1.54 -16.97 -22.53
N LEU A 212 2.27 -17.19 -21.43
CA LEU A 212 2.47 -18.54 -20.88
C LEU A 212 1.17 -19.13 -20.35
N TRP A 213 0.36 -18.31 -19.66
CA TRP A 213 -0.95 -18.72 -19.19
C TRP A 213 -1.91 -19.08 -20.33
N ASP A 214 -1.90 -18.30 -21.42
CA ASP A 214 -2.75 -18.57 -22.59
C ASP A 214 -2.46 -19.94 -23.23
N ASN A 215 -1.20 -20.38 -23.22
CA ASN A 215 -0.80 -21.68 -23.78
C ASN A 215 -1.34 -22.88 -22.99
N ILE A 216 -1.65 -22.70 -21.71
CA ILE A 216 -2.17 -23.75 -20.83
C ILE A 216 -3.65 -23.57 -20.49
N ALA A 217 -4.30 -22.51 -20.99
CA ALA A 217 -5.67 -22.20 -20.67
C ALA A 217 -6.60 -23.35 -21.05
N LEU A 218 -7.49 -23.75 -20.13
CA LEU A 218 -8.39 -24.91 -20.27
C LEU A 218 -7.67 -26.26 -20.50
N SER A 219 -6.45 -26.40 -20.00
CA SER A 219 -5.69 -27.66 -19.99
C SER A 219 -5.40 -28.14 -18.58
N ASP A 220 -4.92 -29.39 -18.44
CA ASP A 220 -4.46 -29.91 -17.14
C ASP A 220 -3.27 -29.12 -16.56
N GLY A 221 -2.54 -28.37 -17.41
CA GLY A 221 -1.43 -27.51 -16.96
C GLY A 221 -1.86 -26.42 -15.97
N GLU A 222 -3.12 -25.98 -15.99
CA GLU A 222 -3.62 -25.04 -14.96
C GLU A 222 -3.54 -25.64 -13.55
N LYS A 223 -3.83 -26.95 -13.43
CA LYS A 223 -3.78 -27.67 -12.16
C LYS A 223 -2.34 -27.76 -11.66
N ASP A 224 -1.39 -28.01 -12.56
CA ASP A 224 0.03 -28.08 -12.21
C ASP A 224 0.55 -26.75 -11.66
N VAL A 225 0.15 -25.62 -12.27
CA VAL A 225 0.49 -24.29 -11.74
C VAL A 225 -0.12 -24.06 -10.36
N VAL A 226 -1.40 -24.42 -10.15
CA VAL A 226 -2.02 -24.30 -8.82
C VAL A 226 -1.31 -25.17 -7.78
N HIS A 227 -0.98 -26.42 -8.12
CA HIS A 227 -0.22 -27.31 -7.23
C HIS A 227 1.17 -26.73 -6.89
N ALA A 228 1.87 -26.17 -7.88
CA ALA A 228 3.16 -25.52 -7.65
C ALA A 228 3.05 -24.32 -6.68
N LEU A 229 2.03 -23.48 -6.86
CA LEU A 229 1.77 -22.36 -5.94
C LEU A 229 1.43 -22.84 -4.52
N GLN A 230 0.69 -23.95 -4.39
CA GLN A 230 0.32 -24.54 -3.10
C GLN A 230 1.51 -25.09 -2.30
N ILE A 231 2.64 -25.42 -2.95
CA ILE A 231 3.89 -25.79 -2.25
C ILE A 231 4.37 -24.62 -1.37
N ILE A 232 4.21 -23.38 -1.86
CA ILE A 232 4.66 -22.16 -1.18
C ILE A 232 3.57 -21.58 -0.28
N GLU A 233 2.33 -21.52 -0.78
CA GLU A 233 1.18 -20.96 -0.07
C GLU A 233 -0.04 -21.91 -0.19
N PRO A 234 -0.22 -22.84 0.77
CA PRO A 234 -1.26 -23.88 0.71
C PRO A 234 -2.69 -23.35 0.72
N SER A 235 -2.91 -22.09 1.09
CA SER A 235 -4.25 -21.49 1.08
C SER A 235 -4.75 -21.17 -0.32
N ILE A 236 -3.87 -21.10 -1.33
CA ILE A 236 -4.25 -20.83 -2.72
C ILE A 236 -5.09 -22.00 -3.27
N SER A 237 -6.24 -21.70 -3.84
CA SER A 237 -7.16 -22.69 -4.43
C SER A 237 -7.34 -22.54 -5.93
N ALA A 238 -7.03 -21.39 -6.50
CA ALA A 238 -7.05 -21.15 -7.94
C ALA A 238 -6.16 -19.96 -8.30
N VAL A 239 -5.71 -19.92 -9.56
CA VAL A 239 -5.01 -18.79 -10.16
C VAL A 239 -5.63 -18.50 -11.52
N SER A 240 -5.66 -17.23 -11.91
CA SER A 240 -6.10 -16.80 -13.24
C SER A 240 -5.43 -15.49 -13.63
N MET A 241 -5.49 -15.15 -14.89
CA MET A 241 -4.99 -13.88 -15.43
C MET A 241 -6.17 -13.01 -15.85
N ILE A 242 -6.20 -11.76 -15.38
CA ILE A 242 -7.21 -10.78 -15.77
C ILE A 242 -6.56 -9.55 -16.42
N GLY A 243 -7.36 -8.75 -17.13
CA GLY A 243 -6.87 -7.60 -17.90
C GLY A 243 -6.49 -7.95 -19.34
N GLY A 244 -5.54 -7.24 -19.93
CA GLY A 244 -5.09 -7.45 -21.30
C GLY A 244 -6.04 -6.94 -22.40
N LYS A 245 -7.12 -6.24 -22.04
CA LYS A 245 -7.96 -5.49 -22.98
C LYS A 245 -7.59 -4.01 -22.93
N GLY A 246 -7.35 -3.39 -24.09
CA GLY A 246 -7.00 -1.97 -24.18
C GLY A 246 -5.62 -1.65 -23.61
N ALA A 247 -5.49 -0.57 -22.83
CA ALA A 247 -4.23 -0.17 -22.21
C ALA A 247 -3.92 -0.91 -20.89
N ARG A 248 -4.76 -1.89 -20.49
CA ARG A 248 -4.64 -2.60 -19.22
C ARG A 248 -3.61 -3.74 -19.33
N PRO A 249 -2.49 -3.71 -18.59
CA PRO A 249 -1.61 -4.87 -18.51
C PRO A 249 -2.36 -6.06 -17.92
N ARG A 250 -1.95 -7.28 -18.28
CA ARG A 250 -2.45 -8.48 -17.61
C ARG A 250 -1.90 -8.56 -16.19
N THR A 251 -2.72 -9.07 -15.27
CA THR A 251 -2.37 -9.28 -13.87
C THR A 251 -2.77 -10.68 -13.42
N ALA A 252 -1.87 -11.39 -12.76
CA ALA A 252 -2.18 -12.65 -12.10
C ALA A 252 -2.96 -12.42 -10.81
N ILE A 253 -4.11 -13.08 -10.69
CA ILE A 253 -4.93 -13.10 -9.48
C ILE A 253 -5.05 -14.51 -8.93
N VAL A 254 -5.13 -14.63 -7.63
CA VAL A 254 -5.30 -15.90 -6.93
C VAL A 254 -6.55 -15.86 -6.05
N ARG A 255 -7.24 -16.99 -5.99
CA ARG A 255 -8.23 -17.26 -4.96
C ARG A 255 -7.53 -17.95 -3.80
N SER A 256 -7.70 -17.42 -2.59
CA SER A 256 -7.21 -18.04 -1.36
C SER A 256 -8.38 -18.39 -0.45
N LYS A 257 -8.26 -19.47 0.31
CA LYS A 257 -9.23 -19.86 1.34
C LYS A 257 -9.32 -18.85 2.48
N ASN A 258 -8.29 -18.02 2.65
CA ASN A 258 -8.18 -17.06 3.75
C ASN A 258 -8.90 -15.73 3.47
N PHE A 259 -9.26 -15.45 2.20
CA PHE A 259 -9.82 -14.18 1.78
C PHE A 259 -11.07 -14.39 0.93
N GLN A 260 -12.07 -13.52 1.10
CA GLN A 260 -13.34 -13.65 0.39
C GLN A 260 -13.23 -13.30 -1.10
N ARG A 261 -12.34 -12.35 -1.44
CA ARG A 261 -12.10 -11.90 -2.82
C ARG A 261 -10.80 -12.48 -3.38
N PRO A 262 -10.70 -12.59 -4.72
CA PRO A 262 -9.41 -12.78 -5.38
C PRO A 262 -8.48 -11.61 -5.09
N LEU A 263 -7.18 -11.91 -4.99
CA LEU A 263 -6.13 -10.91 -4.75
C LEU A 263 -5.03 -11.06 -5.80
N PRO A 264 -4.29 -10.00 -6.14
CA PRO A 264 -3.10 -10.12 -6.97
C PRO A 264 -2.14 -11.15 -6.38
N LEU A 265 -1.50 -11.95 -7.25
CA LEU A 265 -0.50 -12.94 -6.84
C LEU A 265 0.61 -12.29 -6.01
N ARG A 266 1.05 -11.10 -6.41
CA ARG A 266 2.14 -10.36 -5.75
C ARG A 266 1.79 -9.84 -4.37
N SER A 267 0.50 -9.79 -4.00
CA SER A 267 0.09 -9.41 -2.64
C SER A 267 0.56 -10.44 -1.60
N PHE A 268 0.84 -11.70 -2.00
CA PHE A 268 1.38 -12.77 -1.15
C PHE A 268 2.93 -12.76 -1.04
N GLY A 269 3.60 -11.79 -1.67
CA GLY A 269 5.06 -11.68 -1.69
C GLY A 269 5.70 -12.03 -3.03
N ASP A 270 6.94 -11.58 -3.23
CA ASP A 270 7.64 -11.78 -4.50
C ASP A 270 8.06 -13.22 -4.76
N GLY A 271 8.21 -14.03 -3.70
CA GLY A 271 8.63 -15.43 -3.83
C GLY A 271 7.65 -16.34 -4.56
N LEU A 272 6.40 -15.92 -4.78
CA LEU A 272 5.42 -16.66 -5.58
C LEU A 272 5.45 -16.30 -7.07
N ASN A 273 6.17 -15.24 -7.46
CA ASN A 273 6.29 -14.82 -8.86
C ASN A 273 7.52 -15.40 -9.57
N ARG A 274 8.36 -16.14 -8.85
CA ARG A 274 9.66 -16.64 -9.31
C ARG A 274 9.62 -18.14 -9.56
#